data_AF-A0A7D8ESI2-F1
#
_entry.id   AF-A0A7D8ESI2-F1
#
_cell.length_a   1.000
_cell.length_b   1.000
_cell.length_c   1.000
_cell.angle_alpha   90.00
_cell.angle_beta   90.00
_cell.angle_gamma   90.00
#
_symmetry.space_group_name_H-M   'P 1'
#
loop_
_entity.id
_entity.type
_entity.pdbx_description
1 polymer ?
#
loop_
_entity_poly.entity_id
_entity_poly.type
_entity_poly.pdbx_seq_one_letter_code
_entity_poly.pdbx_strand_id
1 'polypeptide(L)'
;MKAISLRAIRKRFMAQPEKYLNLKKQRGMTLLEIIIVLGIIGVIAAGVVVLAQRAYDTKAITDLANNANTIRTAVKDAYGPSGAYPTADTANTIAMTTTNYTNANSLKTPVGKLIALGKLSVDEAQNNISGNFISIGPGSIGAKTNAGYFIELNGLNAQQCRNLLNQMANNWDFVEVLDDAPAGSYGATDAVKLDDAAATIAADTPSPTGIFRSLDSKTGSQVLTPDLVVMACTDNNSNALILGSR
;
A
#
# COMPACT_ATOMS: atom_id res chain seq x y z
N MET A 1 64.42 25.33 -1.75
CA MET A 1 64.19 25.16 -3.20
C MET A 1 64.83 23.85 -3.65
N LYS A 2 64.05 22.87 -4.10
CA LYS A 2 64.57 21.55 -4.53
C LYS A 2 65.07 21.65 -5.97
N ALA A 3 66.36 21.44 -6.19
CA ALA A 3 66.94 21.42 -7.54
C ALA A 3 66.45 20.18 -8.30
N ILE A 4 65.60 20.40 -9.31
CA ILE A 4 65.11 19.34 -10.19
C ILE A 4 66.21 19.06 -11.22
N SER A 5 66.77 17.85 -11.22
CA SER A 5 67.86 17.49 -12.13
C SER A 5 67.33 17.26 -13.56
N LEU A 6 68.11 17.69 -14.56
CA LEU A 6 67.82 17.53 -15.99
C LEU A 6 67.54 16.07 -16.40
N ARG A 7 68.11 15.09 -15.69
CA ARG A 7 67.82 13.66 -15.90
C ARG A 7 66.38 13.28 -15.51
N ALA A 8 65.83 13.89 -14.46
CA ALA A 8 64.45 13.65 -14.03
C ALA A 8 63.42 14.24 -15.00
N ILE A 9 63.74 15.40 -15.59
CA ILE A 9 62.91 16.04 -16.64
C ILE A 9 62.88 15.15 -17.89
N ARG A 10 64.04 14.66 -18.34
CA ARG A 10 64.15 13.80 -19.54
C ARG A 10 63.38 12.47 -19.40
N LYS A 11 63.40 11.87 -18.21
CA LYS A 11 62.67 10.61 -17.91
C LYS A 11 61.15 10.80 -17.93
N ARG A 12 60.66 11.96 -17.48
CA ARG A 12 59.21 12.30 -17.52
C ARG A 12 58.71 12.56 -18.94
N PHE A 13 59.50 13.22 -19.78
CA PHE A 13 59.16 13.46 -21.19
C PHE A 13 59.17 12.20 -22.05
N MET A 14 60.08 11.24 -21.78
CA MET A 14 60.13 9.97 -22.54
C MET A 14 59.10 8.92 -22.10
N ALA A 15 58.54 9.01 -20.89
CA ALA A 15 57.46 8.14 -20.43
C ALA A 15 56.05 8.59 -20.90
N GLN A 16 55.91 9.83 -21.38
CA GLN A 16 54.66 10.36 -21.93
C GLN A 16 54.23 9.71 -23.27
N PRO A 17 55.10 9.53 -24.30
CA PRO A 17 54.66 9.01 -25.60
C PRO A 17 54.08 7.59 -25.56
N GLU A 18 54.57 6.73 -24.66
CA GLU A 18 54.04 5.37 -24.51
C GLU A 18 52.59 5.35 -23.99
N LYS A 19 52.23 6.27 -23.10
CA LYS A 19 50.83 6.42 -22.64
C LYS A 19 49.91 6.85 -23.78
N TYR A 20 50.36 7.76 -24.64
CA TYR A 20 49.57 8.21 -25.81
C TYR A 20 49.43 7.13 -26.89
N LEU A 21 50.46 6.30 -27.10
CA LEU A 21 50.41 5.15 -28.02
C LEU A 21 49.43 4.07 -27.53
N ASN A 22 49.42 3.77 -26.24
CA ASN A 22 48.50 2.80 -25.64
C ASN A 22 47.04 3.29 -25.68
N LEU A 23 46.79 4.60 -25.52
CA LEU A 23 45.46 5.21 -25.70
C LEU A 23 45.00 5.19 -27.16
N LYS A 24 45.92 5.33 -28.13
CA LYS A 24 45.60 5.20 -29.56
C LYS A 24 45.17 3.77 -29.93
N LYS A 25 45.67 2.78 -29.19
CA LYS A 25 45.34 1.34 -29.36
C LYS A 25 43.95 0.95 -28.82
N GLN A 26 43.29 1.82 -28.04
CA GLN A 26 41.91 1.63 -27.54
C GLN A 26 40.84 2.28 -28.45
N ARG A 27 41.22 2.91 -29.57
CA ARG A 27 40.28 3.55 -30.50
C ARG A 27 39.70 2.55 -31.49
N GLY A 28 38.90 1.61 -30.97
CA GLY A 28 38.33 0.53 -31.77
C GLY A 28 36.88 0.18 -31.47
N MET A 29 36.13 0.98 -30.69
CA MET A 29 34.68 0.79 -30.64
C MET A 29 34.06 1.56 -31.81
N THR A 30 33.50 0.84 -32.77
CA THR A 30 32.88 1.48 -33.93
C THR A 30 31.62 2.21 -33.49
N LEU A 31 31.29 3.35 -34.13
CA LEU A 31 30.03 4.06 -33.84
C LEU A 31 28.81 3.15 -34.03
N LEU A 32 28.91 2.20 -34.97
CA LEU A 32 27.88 1.21 -35.25
C LEU A 32 27.67 0.23 -34.09
N GLU A 33 28.74 -0.29 -33.48
CA GLU A 33 28.63 -1.17 -32.30
C GLU A 33 27.95 -0.47 -31.13
N ILE A 34 28.27 0.81 -30.89
CA ILE A 34 27.63 1.58 -29.83
C ILE A 34 26.13 1.73 -30.08
N ILE A 35 25.72 1.96 -31.34
CA ILE A 35 24.30 2.09 -31.69
C ILE A 35 23.55 0.78 -31.46
N ILE A 36 24.13 -0.37 -31.85
CA ILE A 36 23.51 -1.68 -31.62
C ILE A 36 23.38 -1.95 -30.12
N VAL A 37 24.43 -1.67 -29.34
CA VAL A 37 24.42 -1.86 -27.89
C VAL A 37 23.36 -0.98 -27.22
N LEU A 38 23.27 0.30 -27.59
CA LEU A 38 22.23 1.20 -27.08
C LEU A 38 20.82 0.74 -27.49
N GLY A 39 20.67 0.19 -28.69
CA GLY A 39 19.41 -0.41 -29.15
C GLY A 39 18.96 -1.58 -28.27
N ILE A 40 19.86 -2.51 -27.97
CA ILE A 40 19.55 -3.66 -27.10
C ILE A 40 19.27 -3.20 -25.66
N ILE A 41 20.09 -2.28 -25.12
CA ILE A 41 19.86 -1.72 -23.78
C ILE A 41 18.50 -1.02 -23.70
N GLY A 42 18.11 -0.27 -24.74
CA GLY A 42 16.81 0.40 -24.80
C GLY A 42 15.63 -0.58 -24.71
N VAL A 43 15.69 -1.68 -25.47
CA VAL A 43 14.64 -2.71 -25.44
C VAL A 43 14.59 -3.43 -24.08
N ILE A 44 15.75 -3.79 -23.52
CA ILE A 44 15.81 -4.45 -22.20
C ILE A 44 15.27 -3.52 -21.11
N ALA A 45 15.66 -2.25 -21.12
CA ALA A 45 15.22 -1.27 -20.13
C ALA A 45 13.69 -1.12 -20.13
N ALA A 46 13.06 -1.06 -21.31
CA ALA A 46 11.60 -1.00 -21.42
C ALA A 46 10.92 -2.24 -20.82
N GLY A 47 11.45 -3.44 -21.11
CA GLY A 47 10.91 -4.68 -20.56
C GLY A 47 11.02 -4.79 -19.04
N VAL A 48 12.18 -4.44 -18.47
CA VAL A 48 12.45 -4.57 -17.04
C VAL A 48 11.60 -3.60 -16.20
N VAL A 49 11.36 -2.37 -16.67
CA VAL A 49 10.56 -1.38 -15.93
C VAL A 49 9.13 -1.87 -15.72
N VAL A 50 8.48 -2.45 -16.74
CA VAL A 50 7.12 -2.96 -16.63
C VAL A 50 7.04 -4.15 -15.68
N LEU A 51 8.00 -5.08 -15.77
CA LEU A 51 8.04 -6.23 -14.86
C LEU A 51 8.28 -5.79 -13.41
N ALA A 52 9.19 -4.83 -13.19
CA ALA A 52 9.47 -4.28 -11.88
C ALA A 52 8.24 -3.59 -11.27
N GLN A 53 7.54 -2.75 -12.04
CA GLN A 53 6.32 -2.08 -11.59
C GLN A 53 5.24 -3.08 -11.16
N ARG A 54 4.96 -4.10 -11.99
CA ARG A 54 4.00 -5.16 -11.64
C ARG A 54 4.39 -5.90 -10.36
N ALA A 55 5.68 -6.18 -10.17
CA ALA A 55 6.17 -6.83 -8.97
C ALA A 55 6.01 -5.94 -7.73
N TYR A 56 6.26 -4.64 -7.84
CA TYR A 56 6.05 -3.69 -6.74
C TYR A 56 4.58 -3.55 -6.37
N ASP A 57 3.69 -3.42 -7.36
CA ASP A 57 2.25 -3.32 -7.11
C ASP A 57 1.70 -4.60 -6.46
N THR A 58 2.11 -5.76 -6.95
CA THR A 58 1.70 -7.05 -6.38
C THR A 58 2.20 -7.21 -4.96
N LYS A 59 3.47 -6.84 -4.71
CA LYS A 59 4.04 -6.85 -3.36
C LYS A 59 3.28 -5.91 -2.44
N ALA A 60 2.99 -4.69 -2.88
CA ALA A 60 2.28 -3.71 -2.06
C ALA A 60 0.89 -4.23 -1.63
N ILE A 61 0.15 -4.83 -2.56
CA ILE A 61 -1.15 -5.45 -2.30
C ILE A 61 -1.04 -6.60 -1.28
N THR A 62 -0.07 -7.51 -1.45
CA THR A 62 0.12 -8.63 -0.53
C THR A 62 0.52 -8.16 0.87
N ASP A 63 1.44 -7.19 0.96
CA ASP A 63 1.87 -6.60 2.23
C ASP A 63 0.69 -5.91 2.93
N LEU A 64 -0.14 -5.15 2.18
CA LEU A 64 -1.33 -4.49 2.72
C LEU A 64 -2.36 -5.49 3.25
N ALA A 65 -2.58 -6.60 2.52
CA ALA A 65 -3.48 -7.66 2.96
C ALA A 65 -2.99 -8.34 4.25
N ASN A 66 -1.68 -8.57 4.36
CA ASN A 66 -1.06 -9.08 5.58
C ASN A 66 -1.21 -8.09 6.75
N ASN A 67 -0.90 -6.81 6.53
CA ASN A 67 -1.04 -5.74 7.51
C ASN A 67 -2.47 -5.65 8.05
N ALA A 68 -3.47 -5.68 7.18
CA ALA A 68 -4.89 -5.67 7.57
C ALA A 68 -5.27 -6.89 8.45
N ASN A 69 -4.73 -8.08 8.18
CA ASN A 69 -4.93 -9.26 9.03
C ASN A 69 -4.19 -9.17 10.38
N THR A 70 -2.99 -8.60 10.38
CA THR A 70 -2.24 -8.31 11.62
C THR A 70 -3.01 -7.31 12.49
N ILE A 71 -3.51 -6.23 11.90
CA ILE A 71 -4.34 -5.22 12.59
C ILE A 71 -5.60 -5.86 13.15
N ARG A 72 -6.30 -6.71 12.37
CA ARG A 72 -7.46 -7.46 12.86
C ARG A 72 -7.16 -8.22 14.14
N THR A 73 -6.04 -8.93 14.18
CA THR A 73 -5.61 -9.69 15.35
C THR A 73 -5.27 -8.77 16.51
N ALA A 74 -4.52 -7.68 16.26
CA ALA A 74 -4.12 -6.71 17.27
C ALA A 74 -5.31 -5.96 17.90
N VAL A 75 -6.29 -5.55 17.09
CA VAL A 75 -7.52 -4.90 17.57
C VAL A 75 -8.31 -5.87 18.44
N LYS A 76 -8.48 -7.12 18.00
CA LYS A 76 -9.22 -8.13 18.76
C LYS A 76 -8.54 -8.47 20.09
N ASP A 77 -7.22 -8.57 20.10
CA ASP A 77 -6.45 -8.84 21.32
C ASP A 77 -6.53 -7.67 22.32
N ALA A 78 -6.39 -6.42 21.84
CA ALA A 78 -6.39 -5.24 22.70
C ALA A 78 -7.79 -4.88 23.25
N TYR A 79 -8.84 -5.00 22.43
CA TYR A 79 -10.18 -4.51 22.77
C TYR A 79 -11.23 -5.61 22.95
N GLY A 80 -10.99 -6.82 22.43
CA GLY A 80 -11.90 -7.96 22.52
C GLY A 80 -12.35 -8.31 23.95
N PRO A 81 -11.46 -8.31 24.97
CA PRO A 81 -11.87 -8.57 26.36
C PRO A 81 -12.87 -7.56 26.92
N SER A 82 -12.84 -6.31 26.46
CA SER A 82 -13.77 -5.26 26.88
C SER A 82 -15.12 -5.32 26.16
N GLY A 83 -15.17 -5.97 24.98
CA GLY A 83 -16.33 -6.00 24.09
C GLY A 83 -16.74 -4.62 23.53
N ALA A 84 -15.87 -3.61 23.67
CA ALA A 84 -16.11 -2.23 23.29
C ALA A 84 -14.91 -1.73 22.46
N TYR A 85 -15.12 -1.56 21.16
CA TYR A 85 -14.08 -1.08 20.25
C TYR A 85 -13.98 0.45 20.25
N PRO A 86 -12.79 1.01 19.96
CA PRO A 86 -12.54 2.43 20.10
C PRO A 86 -13.19 3.26 18.98
N THR A 87 -13.52 4.52 19.29
CA THR A 87 -14.00 5.49 18.30
C THR A 87 -12.91 5.85 17.29
N ALA A 88 -13.30 6.09 16.05
CA ALA A 88 -12.37 6.57 15.02
C ALA A 88 -11.85 7.97 15.37
N ASP A 89 -10.60 8.24 15.01
CA ASP A 89 -9.99 9.58 15.06
C ASP A 89 -9.24 9.80 13.74
N THR A 90 -10.00 9.95 12.66
CA THR A 90 -9.50 10.05 11.29
C THR A 90 -8.58 11.25 11.12
N ALA A 91 -8.92 12.39 11.73
CA ALA A 91 -8.12 13.62 11.66
C ALA A 91 -6.70 13.43 12.21
N ASN A 92 -6.56 12.86 13.40
CA ASN A 92 -5.22 12.58 13.94
C ASN A 92 -4.56 11.41 13.21
N THR A 93 -5.32 10.43 12.69
CA THR A 93 -4.75 9.30 11.93
C THR A 93 -4.12 9.75 10.61
N ILE A 94 -4.76 10.67 9.87
CA ILE A 94 -4.19 11.28 8.66
C ILE A 94 -2.91 12.06 8.98
N ALA A 95 -2.88 12.75 10.13
CA ALA A 95 -1.73 13.54 10.55
C ALA A 95 -0.55 12.69 11.08
N MET A 96 -0.72 11.38 11.25
CA MET A 96 0.35 10.51 11.71
C MET A 96 1.44 10.32 10.65
N THR A 97 2.69 10.29 11.10
CA THR A 97 3.88 9.99 10.32
C THR A 97 4.73 8.95 11.07
N THR A 98 5.69 8.36 10.37
CA THR A 98 6.67 7.43 10.96
C THR A 98 7.56 8.06 12.04
N THR A 99 7.52 9.39 12.20
CA THR A 99 8.31 10.14 13.19
C THR A 99 7.49 10.68 14.35
N ASN A 100 6.17 10.80 14.20
CA ASN A 100 5.30 11.41 15.20
C ASN A 100 4.35 10.41 15.89
N TYR A 101 4.48 9.11 15.61
CA TYR A 101 3.56 8.06 16.09
C TYR A 101 3.48 7.95 17.62
N THR A 102 4.44 8.48 18.36
CA THR A 102 4.47 8.53 19.83
C THR A 102 3.92 9.82 20.45
N ASN A 103 3.58 10.82 19.63
CA ASN A 103 3.08 12.10 20.13
C ASN A 103 1.66 11.97 20.69
N ALA A 104 1.29 12.88 21.59
CA ALA A 104 0.00 12.85 22.29
C ALA A 104 -1.23 12.79 21.36
N ASN A 105 -1.17 13.40 20.16
CA ASN A 105 -2.24 13.33 19.18
C ASN A 105 -2.32 11.95 18.49
N SER A 106 -1.18 11.38 18.10
CA SER A 106 -1.09 10.04 17.53
C SER A 106 -1.59 8.97 18.53
N LEU A 107 -1.33 9.16 19.82
CA LEU A 107 -1.84 8.27 20.88
C LEU A 107 -3.35 8.38 21.15
N LYS A 108 -4.06 9.35 20.53
CA LYS A 108 -5.53 9.38 20.57
C LYS A 108 -6.14 8.39 19.59
N THR A 109 -5.48 8.17 18.46
CA THR A 109 -5.96 7.27 17.41
C THR A 109 -5.89 5.81 17.88
N PRO A 110 -6.83 4.95 17.47
CA PRO A 110 -6.77 3.55 17.84
C PRO A 110 -5.50 2.85 17.33
N VAL A 111 -5.07 3.17 16.10
CA VAL A 111 -3.85 2.59 15.51
C VAL A 111 -2.59 3.04 16.25
N GLY A 112 -2.49 4.30 16.66
CA GLY A 112 -1.37 4.80 17.45
C GLY A 112 -1.30 4.17 18.84
N LYS A 113 -2.45 3.90 19.48
CA LYS A 113 -2.51 3.13 20.73
C LYS A 113 -1.98 1.71 20.55
N LEU A 114 -2.36 1.01 19.48
CA LEU A 114 -1.87 -0.34 19.21
C LEU A 114 -0.35 -0.37 19.01
N ILE A 115 0.21 0.63 18.32
CA ILE A 115 1.66 0.77 18.18
C ILE A 115 2.31 1.00 19.55
N ALA A 116 1.76 1.92 20.36
CA ALA A 116 2.29 2.22 21.70
C ALA A 116 2.20 1.04 22.68
N LEU A 117 1.20 0.18 22.52
CA LEU A 117 1.05 -1.07 23.27
C LEU A 117 1.96 -2.20 22.77
N GLY A 118 2.75 -1.96 21.72
CA GLY A 118 3.62 -2.98 21.10
C GLY A 118 2.85 -4.08 20.38
N LYS A 119 1.58 -3.85 20.03
CA LYS A 119 0.73 -4.81 19.30
C LYS A 119 0.90 -4.71 17.79
N LEU A 120 1.41 -3.57 17.31
CA LEU A 120 1.74 -3.31 15.91
C LEU A 120 3.09 -2.62 15.81
N SER A 121 3.87 -2.96 14.80
CA SER A 121 4.96 -2.10 14.34
C SER A 121 4.41 -0.93 13.51
N VAL A 122 5.25 0.09 13.30
CA VAL A 122 4.90 1.25 12.47
C VAL A 122 4.59 0.82 11.03
N ASP A 123 5.37 -0.12 10.48
CA ASP A 123 5.22 -0.59 9.09
C ASP A 123 3.94 -1.43 8.90
N GLU A 124 3.57 -2.25 9.90
CA GLU A 124 2.33 -3.03 9.88
C GLU A 124 1.07 -2.15 9.99
N ALA A 125 1.21 -0.97 10.59
CA ALA A 125 0.12 -0.03 10.79
C ALA A 125 -0.14 0.87 9.55
N GLN A 126 0.71 0.80 8.53
CA GLN A 126 0.61 1.63 7.33
C GLN A 126 -0.02 0.92 6.14
N ASN A 127 -0.78 1.69 5.38
CA ASN A 127 -1.14 1.38 4.01
C ASN A 127 0.02 1.81 3.10
N ASN A 128 0.80 0.86 2.62
CA ASN A 128 1.96 1.10 1.75
C ASN A 128 1.58 1.56 0.33
N ILE A 129 0.30 1.51 -0.05
CA ILE A 129 -0.21 2.04 -1.32
C ILE A 129 -0.52 3.54 -1.18
N SER A 130 -1.29 3.94 -0.16
CA SER A 130 -1.68 5.35 0.04
C SER A 130 -0.64 6.17 0.83
N GLY A 131 0.26 5.50 1.55
CA GLY A 131 1.23 6.12 2.46
C GLY A 131 0.60 6.61 3.78
N ASN A 132 -0.69 6.37 4.01
CA ASN A 132 -1.35 6.72 5.27
C ASN A 132 -1.25 5.57 6.29
N PHE A 133 -1.46 5.88 7.57
CA PHE A 133 -1.78 4.84 8.54
C PHE A 133 -3.14 4.21 8.21
N ILE A 134 -3.46 3.04 8.74
CA ILE A 134 -4.78 2.45 8.54
C ILE A 134 -5.74 3.03 9.57
N SER A 135 -6.86 3.59 9.13
CA SER A 135 -7.92 4.06 10.03
C SER A 135 -8.61 2.86 10.66
N ILE A 136 -8.94 2.98 11.95
CA ILE A 136 -9.65 1.98 12.71
C ILE A 136 -10.76 2.71 13.45
N GLY A 137 -11.96 2.15 13.44
CA GLY A 137 -13.11 2.72 14.11
C GLY A 137 -14.12 1.69 14.58
N PRO A 138 -15.21 2.13 15.21
CA PRO A 138 -16.21 1.26 15.80
C PRO A 138 -17.16 0.74 14.72
N GLY A 139 -17.54 -0.52 14.86
CA GLY A 139 -18.62 -1.14 14.11
C GLY A 139 -19.84 -1.30 15.02
N SER A 140 -21.00 -0.84 14.56
CA SER A 140 -22.26 -1.08 15.26
C SER A 140 -22.93 -2.36 14.78
N ILE A 141 -23.59 -3.06 15.70
CA ILE A 141 -24.37 -4.27 15.44
C ILE A 141 -25.66 -4.17 16.24
N GLY A 142 -26.79 -4.11 15.54
CA GLY A 142 -28.09 -3.80 16.12
C GLY A 142 -28.05 -2.47 16.88
N ALA A 143 -28.44 -2.49 18.16
CA ALA A 143 -28.44 -1.30 19.01
C ALA A 143 -27.08 -0.98 19.67
N LYS A 144 -26.07 -1.85 19.52
CA LYS A 144 -24.75 -1.63 20.16
C LYS A 144 -23.84 -0.88 19.20
N THR A 145 -23.40 0.31 19.58
CA THR A 145 -22.65 1.24 18.71
C THR A 145 -21.18 0.89 18.52
N ASN A 146 -20.61 0.00 19.33
CA ASN A 146 -19.19 -0.37 19.30
C ASN A 146 -18.97 -1.88 19.58
N ALA A 147 -19.90 -2.71 19.13
CA ALA A 147 -19.84 -4.17 19.32
C ALA A 147 -18.90 -4.87 18.34
N GLY A 148 -18.51 -4.21 17.26
CA GLY A 148 -17.46 -4.62 16.34
C GLY A 148 -16.52 -3.46 16.03
N TYR A 149 -15.67 -3.64 15.04
CA TYR A 149 -14.77 -2.62 14.54
C TYR A 149 -14.66 -2.69 13.02
N PHE A 150 -14.16 -1.62 12.42
CA PHE A 150 -13.73 -1.61 11.04
C PHE A 150 -12.29 -1.13 10.93
N ILE A 151 -11.67 -1.49 9.82
CA ILE A 151 -10.45 -0.85 9.31
C ILE A 151 -10.72 -0.32 7.90
N GLU A 152 -10.08 0.78 7.54
CA GLU A 152 -10.23 1.37 6.21
C GLU A 152 -8.90 1.42 5.45
N LEU A 153 -8.91 0.87 4.24
CA LEU A 153 -7.80 0.85 3.29
C LEU A 153 -8.11 1.85 2.17
N ASN A 154 -7.60 3.07 2.27
CA ASN A 154 -7.90 4.18 1.35
C ASN A 154 -6.93 4.29 0.17
N GLY A 155 -7.24 5.19 -0.78
CA GLY A 155 -6.35 5.63 -1.84
C GLY A 155 -5.98 4.54 -2.86
N LEU A 156 -6.89 3.60 -3.10
CA LEU A 156 -6.69 2.47 -3.98
C LEU A 156 -7.11 2.85 -5.41
N ASN A 157 -6.32 2.42 -6.39
CA ASN A 157 -6.80 2.37 -7.77
C ASN A 157 -7.75 1.18 -7.98
N ALA A 158 -8.45 1.15 -9.11
CA ALA A 158 -9.42 0.10 -9.41
C ALA A 158 -8.81 -1.32 -9.34
N GLN A 159 -7.60 -1.52 -9.87
CA GLN A 159 -6.95 -2.84 -9.89
C GLN A 159 -6.55 -3.29 -8.48
N GLN A 160 -6.00 -2.40 -7.67
CA GLN A 160 -5.62 -2.66 -6.27
C GLN A 160 -6.85 -3.00 -5.43
N CYS A 161 -7.92 -2.20 -5.57
CA CYS A 161 -9.19 -2.39 -4.87
C CYS A 161 -9.80 -3.77 -5.19
N ARG A 162 -9.94 -4.12 -6.47
CA ARG A 162 -10.48 -5.44 -6.89
C ARG A 162 -9.61 -6.60 -6.42
N ASN A 163 -8.28 -6.44 -6.46
CA ASN A 163 -7.36 -7.49 -6.04
C ASN A 163 -7.44 -7.74 -4.52
N LEU A 164 -7.42 -6.68 -3.71
CA LEU A 164 -7.63 -6.79 -2.26
C LEU A 164 -8.99 -7.37 -1.92
N LEU A 165 -10.05 -6.90 -2.60
CA LEU A 165 -11.40 -7.40 -2.42
C LEU A 165 -11.46 -8.92 -2.69
N ASN A 166 -10.86 -9.40 -3.78
CA ASN A 166 -10.84 -10.82 -4.12
C ASN A 166 -9.98 -11.67 -3.15
N GLN A 167 -8.89 -11.11 -2.60
CA GLN A 167 -8.02 -11.83 -1.65
C GLN A 167 -8.62 -11.92 -0.24
N MET A 168 -9.27 -10.85 0.21
CA MET A 168 -9.58 -10.67 1.62
C MET A 168 -11.05 -10.80 1.95
N ALA A 169 -11.96 -10.41 1.05
CA ALA A 169 -13.34 -10.14 1.44
C ALA A 169 -14.04 -11.32 2.11
N ASN A 170 -13.82 -12.54 1.61
CA ASN A 170 -14.44 -13.75 2.15
C ASN A 170 -13.96 -14.12 3.56
N ASN A 171 -12.84 -13.53 4.03
CA ASN A 171 -12.31 -13.76 5.37
C ASN A 171 -12.82 -12.75 6.39
N TRP A 172 -13.49 -11.68 5.96
CA TRP A 172 -14.02 -10.63 6.81
C TRP A 172 -15.54 -10.75 6.97
N ASP A 173 -16.06 -10.35 8.13
CA ASP A 173 -17.50 -10.41 8.42
C ASP A 173 -18.27 -9.32 7.63
N PHE A 174 -17.64 -8.17 7.42
CA PHE A 174 -18.19 -7.03 6.70
C PHE A 174 -17.17 -6.47 5.70
N VAL A 175 -17.65 -6.11 4.50
CA VAL A 175 -16.84 -5.54 3.43
C VAL A 175 -17.67 -4.53 2.67
N GLU A 176 -17.17 -3.30 2.59
CA GLU A 176 -17.77 -2.21 1.81
C GLU A 176 -16.72 -1.55 0.93
N VAL A 177 -17.13 -1.18 -0.29
CA VAL A 177 -16.32 -0.47 -1.27
C VAL A 177 -16.83 0.97 -1.37
N LEU A 178 -15.92 1.92 -1.18
CA LEU A 178 -16.15 3.35 -1.35
C LEU A 178 -15.39 3.89 -2.57
N ASP A 179 -15.79 5.04 -3.11
CA ASP A 179 -15.11 5.72 -4.23
C ASP A 179 -14.74 7.19 -3.94
N ASP A 180 -14.85 7.63 -2.68
CA ASP A 180 -14.65 9.00 -2.22
C ASP A 180 -13.54 9.13 -1.14
N ALA A 181 -12.66 8.13 -1.04
CA ALA A 181 -11.58 8.05 -0.05
C ALA A 181 -10.19 7.95 -0.72
N PRO A 182 -9.71 9.06 -1.34
CA PRO A 182 -8.35 9.13 -1.89
C PRO A 182 -7.28 9.06 -0.80
N ALA A 183 -6.02 8.89 -1.21
CA ALA A 183 -4.88 9.02 -0.30
C ALA A 183 -4.93 10.38 0.41
N GLY A 184 -4.80 10.36 1.74
CA GLY A 184 -4.94 11.53 2.62
C GLY A 184 -6.36 11.79 3.14
N SER A 185 -7.35 10.94 2.81
CA SER A 185 -8.72 11.02 3.32
C SER A 185 -9.24 9.64 3.70
N TYR A 186 -10.19 9.60 4.64
CA TYR A 186 -10.96 8.39 4.95
C TYR A 186 -12.46 8.66 4.74
N GLY A 187 -13.17 7.69 4.21
CA GLY A 187 -14.62 7.75 3.99
C GLY A 187 -15.42 7.48 5.26
N ALA A 188 -14.94 6.60 6.16
CA ALA A 188 -15.61 6.31 7.42
C ALA A 188 -15.06 7.13 8.58
N THR A 189 -15.79 8.19 8.95
CA THR A 189 -15.48 9.04 10.11
C THR A 189 -16.20 8.63 11.40
N ASP A 190 -17.30 7.90 11.26
CA ASP A 190 -18.19 7.49 12.34
C ASP A 190 -18.32 5.97 12.43
N ALA A 191 -19.24 5.47 13.25
CA ALA A 191 -19.49 4.04 13.37
C ALA A 191 -20.07 3.47 12.08
N VAL A 192 -19.48 2.36 11.60
CA VAL A 192 -19.98 1.60 10.43
C VAL A 192 -20.98 0.56 10.90
N LYS A 193 -22.14 0.47 10.25
CA LYS A 193 -23.16 -0.54 10.57
C LYS A 193 -22.81 -1.87 9.92
N LEU A 194 -22.26 -2.79 10.71
CA LEU A 194 -21.77 -4.07 10.18
C LEU A 194 -22.90 -5.03 9.78
N ASP A 195 -24.13 -4.77 10.24
CA ASP A 195 -25.34 -5.55 9.96
C ASP A 195 -26.32 -4.87 9.00
N ASP A 196 -25.89 -3.81 8.30
CA ASP A 196 -26.67 -3.24 7.20
C ASP A 196 -26.75 -4.23 6.02
N ALA A 197 -27.81 -4.09 5.23
CA ALA A 197 -28.05 -4.96 4.09
C ALA A 197 -26.91 -4.86 3.07
N ALA A 198 -26.41 -6.01 2.61
CA ALA A 198 -25.46 -6.05 1.51
C ALA A 198 -26.17 -5.68 0.20
N ALA A 199 -25.44 -5.00 -0.68
CA ALA A 199 -25.88 -4.69 -2.02
C ALA A 199 -26.11 -5.99 -2.82
N THR A 200 -27.04 -5.94 -3.77
CA THR A 200 -27.27 -7.06 -4.69
C THR A 200 -26.16 -7.06 -5.75
N ILE A 201 -25.12 -7.85 -5.52
CA ILE A 201 -24.00 -8.01 -6.45
C ILE A 201 -24.32 -9.14 -7.42
N ALA A 202 -24.19 -8.87 -8.72
CA ALA A 202 -24.39 -9.86 -9.78
C ALA A 202 -23.19 -9.85 -10.74
N ALA A 203 -22.88 -11.02 -11.30
CA ALA A 203 -21.86 -11.13 -12.33
C ALA A 203 -22.21 -10.23 -13.51
N ASP A 204 -21.19 -9.68 -14.16
CA ASP A 204 -21.29 -8.81 -15.34
C ASP A 204 -22.08 -7.51 -15.13
N THR A 205 -22.47 -7.19 -13.90
CA THR A 205 -23.20 -5.96 -13.56
C THR A 205 -22.27 -4.99 -12.82
N PRO A 206 -22.13 -3.73 -13.27
CA PRO A 206 -21.37 -2.71 -12.55
C PRO A 206 -21.86 -2.54 -11.11
N SER A 207 -20.95 -2.72 -10.15
CA SER A 207 -21.20 -2.42 -8.74
C SER A 207 -19.98 -1.69 -8.17
N PRO A 208 -19.72 -0.45 -8.60
CA PRO A 208 -18.48 0.24 -8.26
C PRO A 208 -18.32 0.49 -6.75
N THR A 209 -19.42 0.63 -6.02
CA THR A 209 -19.45 0.90 -4.58
C THR A 209 -20.58 0.13 -3.89
N GLY A 210 -20.53 0.12 -2.56
CA GLY A 210 -21.56 -0.44 -1.68
C GLY A 210 -21.04 -1.58 -0.80
N ILE A 211 -21.95 -2.15 -0.02
CA ILE A 211 -21.66 -3.24 0.92
C ILE A 211 -21.67 -4.57 0.17
N PHE A 212 -20.52 -5.23 0.05
CA PHE A 212 -20.39 -6.52 -0.63
C PHE A 212 -20.63 -7.71 0.29
N ARG A 213 -20.32 -7.56 1.59
CA ARG A 213 -20.55 -8.57 2.62
C ARG A 213 -20.93 -7.86 3.92
N SER A 214 -21.82 -8.49 4.69
CA SER A 214 -22.21 -7.94 5.99
C SER A 214 -22.71 -9.04 6.94
N LEU A 215 -23.00 -8.65 8.17
CA LEU A 215 -23.65 -9.48 9.18
C LEU A 215 -25.17 -9.55 9.01
N ASP A 216 -25.75 -8.91 7.99
CA ASP A 216 -27.18 -9.01 7.75
C ASP A 216 -27.58 -10.47 7.47
N SER A 217 -28.53 -10.95 8.26
CA SER A 217 -29.03 -12.33 8.20
C SER A 217 -29.68 -12.71 6.86
N LYS A 218 -30.11 -11.74 6.05
CA LYS A 218 -30.84 -11.99 4.80
C LYS A 218 -29.98 -11.85 3.55
N THR A 219 -29.11 -10.85 3.52
CA THR A 219 -28.36 -10.43 2.34
C THR A 219 -26.86 -10.52 2.51
N GLY A 220 -26.34 -10.64 3.74
CA GLY A 220 -24.92 -10.47 4.07
C GLY A 220 -24.00 -11.66 3.78
N SER A 221 -24.54 -12.88 3.63
CA SER A 221 -23.74 -14.12 3.46
C SER A 221 -23.26 -14.38 2.02
N GLN A 222 -23.01 -13.34 1.22
CA GLN A 222 -22.58 -13.50 -0.17
C GLN A 222 -21.15 -14.02 -0.24
N VAL A 223 -20.89 -15.15 -0.92
CA VAL A 223 -19.52 -15.59 -1.24
C VAL A 223 -19.06 -14.84 -2.48
N LEU A 224 -18.04 -13.99 -2.34
CA LEU A 224 -17.54 -13.18 -3.44
C LEU A 224 -16.59 -14.02 -4.30
N THR A 225 -16.99 -14.29 -5.54
CA THR A 225 -16.16 -14.90 -6.57
C THR A 225 -15.51 -13.81 -7.44
N PRO A 226 -14.47 -14.13 -8.23
CA PRO A 226 -13.87 -13.17 -9.15
C PRO A 226 -14.87 -12.47 -10.07
N ASP A 227 -15.90 -13.19 -10.55
CA ASP A 227 -16.93 -12.65 -11.46
C ASP A 227 -17.82 -11.61 -10.79
N LEU A 228 -18.01 -11.69 -9.47
CA LEU A 228 -18.75 -10.69 -8.68
C LEU A 228 -17.88 -9.45 -8.37
N VAL A 229 -16.56 -9.62 -8.33
CA VAL A 229 -15.60 -8.58 -7.93
C VAL A 229 -15.04 -7.80 -9.13
N VAL A 230 -15.00 -8.39 -10.33
CA VAL A 230 -14.34 -7.78 -11.50
C VAL A 230 -14.96 -6.44 -11.91
N MET A 231 -16.23 -6.21 -11.59
CA MET A 231 -16.98 -4.97 -11.85
C MET A 231 -17.10 -4.04 -10.63
N ALA A 232 -16.38 -4.34 -9.54
CA ALA A 232 -16.28 -3.49 -8.35
C ALA A 232 -15.28 -2.34 -8.54
N CYS A 233 -15.34 -1.30 -7.70
CA CYS A 233 -14.41 -0.17 -7.71
C CYS A 233 -14.47 0.69 -8.99
N THR A 234 -14.53 2.00 -8.81
CA THR A 234 -14.52 3.00 -9.89
C THR A 234 -13.12 3.12 -10.50
N ASP A 235 -13.03 3.43 -11.80
CA ASP A 235 -11.75 3.64 -12.51
C ASP A 235 -11.12 5.01 -12.16
N ASN A 236 -10.76 5.15 -10.89
CA ASN A 236 -10.10 6.31 -10.28
C ASN A 236 -9.13 5.85 -9.18
N ASN A 237 -8.48 6.79 -8.49
CA ASN A 237 -7.54 6.52 -7.38
C ASN A 237 -8.13 6.87 -6.00
N SER A 238 -9.46 6.91 -5.91
CA SER A 238 -10.20 7.31 -4.71
C SER A 238 -10.95 6.14 -4.09
N ASN A 239 -10.71 4.90 -4.54
CA ASN A 239 -11.38 3.75 -3.98
C ASN A 239 -10.85 3.45 -2.58
N ALA A 240 -11.74 2.96 -1.72
CA ALA A 240 -11.35 2.41 -0.43
C ALA A 240 -12.12 1.13 -0.11
N LEU A 241 -11.52 0.31 0.74
CA LEU A 241 -12.16 -0.86 1.32
C LEU A 241 -12.33 -0.67 2.82
N ILE A 242 -13.57 -0.76 3.29
CA ILE A 242 -13.88 -0.90 4.70
C ILE A 242 -14.02 -2.39 4.99
N LEU A 243 -13.21 -2.88 5.93
CA LEU A 243 -13.21 -4.26 6.37
C LEU A 243 -13.60 -4.32 7.84
N GLY A 244 -14.69 -5.03 8.16
CA GLY A 244 -15.26 -5.07 9.51
C GLY A 244 -15.31 -6.47 10.13
N SER A 245 -15.20 -6.53 11.46
CA SER A 245 -15.33 -7.76 12.25
C SER A 245 -15.85 -7.49 13.65
N ARG A 246 -16.22 -8.56 14.36
CA ARG A 246 -16.80 -8.56 15.72
C ARG A 246 -15.75 -8.73 16.81
#